data_AF-A0AA86RQ04-F1
#
_entry.id   AF-A0AA86RQ04-F1
#
_cell.length_a   1.000
_cell.length_b   1.000
_cell.length_c   1.000
_cell.angle_alpha   90.00
_cell.angle_beta   90.00
_cell.angle_gamma   90.00
#
_symmetry.space_group_name_H-M   'P 1'
#
loop_
_entity.id
_entity.type
_entity.pdbx_description
1 polymer ?
#
loop_
_entity_poly.entity_id
_entity_poly.type
_entity_poly.pdbx_seq_one_letter_code
_entity_poly.pdbx_strand_id
1 'polypeptide(L)'
;MDIKLQATKLNGHVSQIKADTTSDETVLLNTINPTPKHKKTSKNNITMYICGYLTPQQQIVHSVVGFVLIWCIYGASYYTFNLSNYPQQYSIMTSTFSFLGSWDSERNPKGWYWFTIGMVLSFFVEIPLLMYVYQRLKHVDLKLAKVSLVFWFMGVCAQFLVGCFPDANSIIFGKTKFSDIHNIVAIATFLSLLVSAPINGALVAYDRPGSCKKIGKKNMLNHRHTDICIGLVITSICISVIFSILWQVVYPIMYAKDPSIGSNWSAAMNTIWSFPLWENVVIFTLYLYLIWFPFTLPRRTDGICPKQRLSTSFKKISLTQIQLKTQLSRTWFQILNSKKVNVRNAANLLEHISDCEEVEDLLSYQAVVVLTIIAEMINNNQNSAEVKKTLKEFTKNSNELWNWEQTLKQCIK
;
A
#
# COMPACT_ATOMS: atom_id res chain seq x y z
N MET A 1 -34.51 -33.35 -28.99
CA MET A 1 -33.45 -33.84 -29.91
C MET A 1 -32.29 -34.19 -29.00
N ASP A 2 -32.39 -35.37 -28.39
CA ASP A 2 -31.56 -35.81 -27.26
C ASP A 2 -30.71 -36.99 -27.70
N ILE A 3 -29.39 -36.81 -27.65
CA ILE A 3 -28.43 -37.89 -27.91
C ILE A 3 -28.01 -38.45 -26.56
N LYS A 4 -28.57 -39.63 -26.23
CA LYS A 4 -28.12 -40.49 -25.14
C LYS A 4 -26.77 -41.13 -25.50
N LEU A 5 -25.75 -40.86 -24.69
CA LEU A 5 -24.50 -41.63 -24.67
C LEU A 5 -24.71 -42.93 -23.91
N GLN A 6 -24.68 -44.06 -24.62
CA GLN A 6 -24.59 -45.40 -24.05
C GLN A 6 -23.13 -45.71 -23.71
N ALA A 7 -22.88 -46.09 -22.45
CA ALA A 7 -21.61 -46.63 -22.00
C ALA A 7 -21.64 -48.16 -22.15
N THR A 8 -20.83 -48.68 -23.07
CA THR A 8 -20.66 -50.12 -23.29
C THR A 8 -19.63 -50.66 -22.30
N LYS A 9 -20.06 -51.61 -21.46
CA LYS A 9 -19.19 -52.50 -20.67
C LYS A 9 -18.34 -53.35 -21.60
N LEU A 10 -17.02 -53.33 -21.42
CA LEU A 10 -16.09 -54.32 -21.97
C LEU A 10 -15.55 -55.15 -20.81
N ASN A 11 -16.10 -56.36 -20.67
CA ASN A 11 -15.50 -57.48 -19.96
C ASN A 11 -14.58 -58.21 -20.94
N GLY A 12 -13.35 -58.55 -20.55
CA GLY A 12 -12.55 -59.51 -21.31
C GLY A 12 -11.07 -59.52 -20.99
N HIS A 13 -10.61 -60.64 -20.43
CA HIS A 13 -9.25 -61.16 -20.46
C HIS A 13 -8.12 -60.40 -19.74
N VAL A 14 -7.96 -60.75 -18.46
CA VAL A 14 -6.65 -60.79 -17.80
C VAL A 14 -5.87 -61.98 -18.37
N SER A 15 -4.99 -61.72 -19.32
CA SER A 15 -3.90 -62.63 -19.68
C SER A 15 -2.71 -62.33 -18.76
N GLN A 16 -2.24 -63.36 -18.07
CA GLN A 16 -1.02 -63.32 -17.26
C GLN A 16 0.18 -63.10 -18.20
N ILE A 17 0.74 -61.89 -18.18
CA ILE A 17 2.05 -61.62 -18.75
C ILE A 17 3.09 -62.09 -17.72
N LYS A 18 3.76 -63.21 -18.04
CA LYS A 18 5.02 -63.60 -17.40
C LYS A 18 6.07 -62.55 -17.76
N ALA A 19 6.60 -61.87 -16.75
CA ALA A 19 7.78 -61.04 -16.89
C ALA A 19 9.02 -61.95 -16.99
N ASP A 20 9.50 -62.15 -18.21
CA ASP A 20 10.88 -62.59 -18.43
C ASP A 20 11.80 -61.43 -18.10
N THR A 21 12.56 -61.61 -17.02
CA THR A 21 13.67 -60.75 -16.62
C THR A 21 14.88 -61.18 -17.43
N THR A 22 15.02 -60.60 -18.63
CA THR A 22 16.29 -60.61 -19.35
C THR A 22 16.87 -59.20 -19.35
N SER A 23 18.03 -59.12 -18.72
CA SER A 23 19.03 -58.07 -18.75
C SER A 23 19.11 -57.36 -20.10
N ASP A 24 18.84 -56.04 -20.12
CA ASP A 24 19.58 -55.02 -20.88
C ASP A 24 18.96 -53.62 -20.72
N GLU A 25 18.74 -53.19 -19.47
CA GLU A 25 18.19 -51.86 -19.14
C GLU A 25 19.25 -50.86 -18.63
N THR A 26 20.50 -50.98 -19.09
CA THR A 26 21.60 -50.07 -18.68
C THR A 26 22.01 -49.03 -19.72
N VAL A 27 21.36 -48.93 -20.89
CA VAL A 27 21.88 -48.08 -21.99
C VAL A 27 20.95 -46.91 -22.42
N LEU A 28 19.73 -46.78 -21.90
CA LEU A 28 18.76 -45.77 -22.41
C LEU A 28 18.46 -44.57 -21.49
N LEU A 29 19.21 -44.36 -20.40
CA LEU A 29 18.97 -43.24 -19.46
C LEU A 29 19.83 -41.99 -19.66
N ASN A 30 20.70 -41.94 -20.67
CA ASN A 30 21.64 -40.80 -20.85
C ASN A 30 21.26 -39.77 -21.94
N THR A 31 20.11 -39.89 -22.61
CA THR A 31 19.55 -38.79 -23.42
C THR A 31 18.72 -37.84 -22.55
N ILE A 32 19.36 -37.30 -21.50
CA ILE A 32 18.86 -36.10 -20.82
C ILE A 32 19.08 -34.95 -21.79
N ASN A 33 18.03 -34.59 -22.52
CA ASN A 33 17.99 -33.39 -23.35
C ASN A 33 18.60 -32.22 -22.56
N PRO A 34 19.62 -31.51 -23.07
CA PRO A 34 20.19 -30.38 -22.38
C PRO A 34 19.05 -29.40 -22.11
N THR A 35 18.78 -29.18 -20.83
CA THR A 35 17.74 -28.25 -20.39
C THR A 35 18.00 -26.95 -21.12
N PRO A 36 17.04 -26.44 -21.92
CA PRO A 36 17.28 -25.29 -22.77
C PRO A 36 17.83 -24.19 -21.87
N LYS A 37 19.08 -23.76 -22.13
CA LYS A 37 19.71 -22.66 -21.41
C LYS A 37 18.80 -21.47 -21.60
N HIS A 38 17.93 -21.22 -20.62
CA HIS A 38 17.06 -20.05 -20.61
C HIS A 38 18.00 -18.86 -20.59
N LYS A 39 18.19 -18.26 -21.78
CA LYS A 39 18.88 -16.99 -21.96
C LYS A 39 18.20 -16.04 -20.98
N LYS A 40 18.88 -15.72 -19.86
CA LYS A 40 18.46 -14.67 -18.93
C LYS A 40 18.53 -13.38 -19.72
N THR A 41 17.47 -13.08 -20.46
CA THR A 41 17.24 -11.73 -20.96
C THR A 41 17.02 -10.90 -19.71
N SER A 42 18.06 -10.17 -19.32
CA SER A 42 17.99 -9.14 -18.29
C SER A 42 16.96 -8.13 -18.76
N LYS A 43 15.69 -8.35 -18.40
CA LYS A 43 14.68 -7.31 -18.54
C LYS A 43 15.14 -6.16 -17.65
N ASN A 44 15.12 -4.96 -18.20
CA ASN A 44 15.46 -3.75 -17.47
C ASN A 44 14.64 -3.71 -16.16
N ASN A 45 15.33 -3.62 -15.03
CA ASN A 45 14.73 -3.59 -13.69
C ASN A 45 13.65 -2.50 -13.58
N ILE A 46 13.83 -1.38 -14.29
CA ILE A 46 12.88 -0.26 -14.32
C ILE A 46 11.55 -0.68 -14.96
N THR A 47 11.59 -1.38 -16.10
CA THR A 47 10.37 -1.84 -16.78
C THR A 47 9.60 -2.83 -15.90
N MET A 48 10.29 -3.72 -15.20
CA MET A 48 9.64 -4.64 -14.26
C MET A 48 8.93 -3.89 -13.14
N TYR A 49 9.58 -2.85 -12.62
CA TYR A 49 9.06 -2.02 -11.56
C TYR A 49 7.81 -1.24 -11.97
N ILE A 50 7.88 -0.50 -13.10
CA ILE A 50 6.75 0.29 -13.63
C ILE A 50 5.57 -0.61 -13.98
N CYS A 51 5.82 -1.80 -14.54
CA CYS A 51 4.75 -2.75 -14.87
C CYS A 51 4.16 -3.50 -13.67
N GLY A 52 4.56 -3.16 -12.43
CA GLY A 52 4.02 -3.73 -11.20
C GLY A 52 4.50 -5.16 -10.91
N TYR A 53 5.60 -5.60 -11.50
CA TYR A 53 6.20 -6.91 -11.22
C TYR A 53 7.08 -6.89 -9.96
N LEU A 54 6.57 -6.27 -8.90
CA LEU A 54 7.24 -6.13 -7.62
C LEU A 54 7.19 -7.45 -6.84
N THR A 55 8.30 -7.79 -6.17
CA THR A 55 8.25 -8.76 -5.08
C THR A 55 7.44 -8.18 -3.91
N PRO A 56 6.92 -9.02 -2.99
CA PRO A 56 6.23 -8.54 -1.79
C PRO A 56 7.08 -7.56 -0.98
N GLN A 57 8.37 -7.84 -0.80
CA GLN A 57 9.29 -6.97 -0.07
C GLN A 57 9.48 -5.63 -0.81
N GLN A 58 9.66 -5.66 -2.14
CA GLN A 58 9.76 -4.44 -2.95
C GLN A 58 8.48 -3.60 -2.88
N GLN A 59 7.32 -4.24 -2.88
CA GLN A 59 6.03 -3.55 -2.76
C GLN A 59 5.87 -2.91 -1.37
N ILE A 60 6.26 -3.59 -0.29
CA ILE A 60 6.28 -3.02 1.07
C ILE A 60 7.21 -1.83 1.17
N VAL A 61 8.46 -1.98 0.75
CA VAL A 61 9.43 -0.87 0.78
C VAL A 61 8.90 0.30 -0.04
N HIS A 62 8.40 0.05 -1.25
CA HIS A 62 7.84 1.09 -2.12
C HIS A 62 6.67 1.83 -1.48
N SER A 63 5.68 1.10 -0.98
CA SER A 63 4.50 1.69 -0.34
C SER A 63 4.85 2.49 0.91
N VAL A 64 5.71 1.96 1.79
CA VAL A 64 6.08 2.62 3.04
C VAL A 64 6.94 3.86 2.79
N VAL A 65 7.99 3.74 1.98
CA VAL A 65 8.87 4.87 1.65
C VAL A 65 8.08 5.95 0.90
N GLY A 66 7.27 5.55 -0.08
CA GLY A 66 6.40 6.45 -0.81
C GLY A 66 5.44 7.21 0.11
N PHE A 67 4.76 6.50 1.02
CA PHE A 67 3.85 7.11 2.00
C PHE A 67 4.56 8.12 2.89
N VAL A 68 5.65 7.70 3.54
CA VAL A 68 6.41 8.56 4.45
C VAL A 68 6.89 9.81 3.72
N LEU A 69 7.45 9.64 2.52
CA LEU A 69 7.95 10.75 1.72
C LEU A 69 6.83 11.75 1.35
N ILE A 70 5.69 11.27 0.84
CA ILE A 70 4.55 12.10 0.46
C ILE A 70 4.00 12.86 1.69
N TRP A 71 3.80 12.18 2.81
CA TRP A 71 3.26 12.81 4.03
C TRP A 71 4.24 13.75 4.70
N CYS A 72 5.55 13.51 4.62
CA CYS A 72 6.55 14.49 5.05
C CYS A 72 6.47 15.77 4.20
N ILE A 73 6.23 15.65 2.90
CA ILE A 73 6.08 16.80 2.00
C ILE A 73 4.77 17.57 2.30
N TYR A 74 3.65 16.88 2.50
CA TYR A 74 2.40 17.53 2.94
C TYR A 74 2.54 18.14 4.34
N GLY A 75 3.24 17.47 5.25
CA GLY A 75 3.57 17.98 6.56
C GLY A 75 4.42 19.24 6.50
N ALA A 76 5.35 19.34 5.54
CA ALA A 76 6.11 20.58 5.28
C ALA A 76 5.17 21.71 4.81
N SER A 77 4.24 21.42 3.89
CA SER A 77 3.23 22.39 3.44
C SER A 77 2.37 22.91 4.60
N TYR A 78 1.87 21.99 5.44
CA TYR A 78 1.11 22.30 6.66
C TYR A 78 1.94 23.12 7.67
N TYR A 79 3.19 22.72 7.90
CA TYR A 79 4.08 23.42 8.82
C TYR A 79 4.37 24.85 8.34
N THR A 80 4.63 25.04 7.04
CA THR A 80 4.82 26.37 6.46
C THR A 80 3.56 27.23 6.54
N PHE A 81 2.37 26.63 6.41
CA PHE A 81 1.10 27.34 6.59
C PHE A 81 1.03 27.94 8.00
N ASN A 82 1.26 27.11 9.03
CA ASN A 82 1.10 27.52 10.42
C ASN A 82 2.23 28.44 10.92
N LEU A 83 3.45 28.31 10.41
CA LEU A 83 4.56 29.21 10.76
C LEU A 83 4.35 30.64 10.27
N SER A 84 3.56 30.82 9.22
CA SER A 84 3.53 32.09 8.50
C SER A 84 2.74 33.19 9.21
N ASN A 85 2.24 32.95 10.43
CA ASN A 85 1.39 33.87 11.22
C ASN A 85 0.24 34.44 10.37
N TYR A 86 -0.29 33.65 9.44
CA TYR A 86 -1.46 34.05 8.68
C TYR A 86 -2.64 34.23 9.64
N PRO A 87 -3.57 35.15 9.32
CA PRO A 87 -4.70 35.47 10.22
C PRO A 87 -5.59 34.26 10.52
N GLN A 88 -5.46 33.17 9.76
CA GLN A 88 -6.12 31.90 10.01
C GLN A 88 -5.07 30.79 10.05
N GLN A 89 -5.14 29.93 11.08
CA GLN A 89 -4.36 28.69 11.15
C GLN A 89 -5.09 27.58 10.38
N TYR A 90 -4.35 26.64 9.79
CA TYR A 90 -4.98 25.53 9.10
C TYR A 90 -5.71 24.66 10.12
N SER A 91 -6.98 24.39 9.86
CA SER A 91 -7.76 23.41 10.60
C SER A 91 -8.51 22.53 9.64
N ILE A 92 -8.48 21.22 9.86
CA ILE A 92 -9.29 20.26 9.08
C ILE A 92 -10.79 20.57 9.13
N MET A 93 -11.22 21.34 10.14
CA MET A 93 -12.62 21.73 10.31
C MET A 93 -13.03 22.95 9.48
N THR A 94 -12.06 23.75 8.99
CA THR A 94 -12.31 25.03 8.32
C THR A 94 -11.58 25.17 6.98
N SER A 95 -10.57 24.35 6.73
CA SER A 95 -9.71 24.40 5.54
C SER A 95 -9.74 23.07 4.81
N THR A 96 -10.08 23.10 3.53
CA THR A 96 -9.97 21.93 2.65
C THR A 96 -8.51 21.54 2.49
N PHE A 97 -8.24 20.28 2.17
CA PHE A 97 -6.88 19.81 1.94
C PHE A 97 -6.19 20.59 0.81
N SER A 98 -6.96 21.00 -0.20
CA SER A 98 -6.50 21.82 -1.33
C SER A 98 -6.00 23.21 -0.93
N PHE A 99 -6.39 23.76 0.23
CA PHE A 99 -5.91 25.07 0.68
C PHE A 99 -4.40 25.09 0.90
N LEU A 100 -3.82 23.94 1.25
CA LEU A 100 -2.37 23.79 1.38
C LEU A 100 -1.64 24.06 0.07
N GLY A 101 -2.30 23.90 -1.08
CA GLY A 101 -1.74 24.10 -2.41
C GLY A 101 -1.96 25.46 -3.02
N SER A 102 -2.60 26.42 -2.34
CA SER A 102 -2.93 27.70 -2.95
C SER A 102 -1.90 28.78 -2.67
N TRP A 103 -1.55 29.56 -3.71
CA TRP A 103 -0.72 30.76 -3.54
C TRP A 103 -1.50 32.04 -3.21
N ASP A 104 -2.83 31.96 -3.04
CA ASP A 104 -3.62 33.13 -2.64
C ASP A 104 -3.25 33.57 -1.21
N SER A 105 -3.28 34.89 -0.96
CA SER A 105 -2.84 35.48 0.31
C SER A 105 -3.66 35.02 1.53
N GLU A 106 -4.89 34.57 1.31
CA GLU A 106 -5.80 34.06 2.34
C GLU A 106 -5.59 32.56 2.64
N ARG A 107 -4.64 31.90 1.95
CA ARG A 107 -4.43 30.46 1.99
C ARG A 107 -2.97 30.13 2.32
N ASN A 108 -2.23 29.40 1.47
CA ASN A 108 -0.85 28.95 1.73
C ASN A 108 0.22 29.56 0.81
N PRO A 109 0.33 30.89 0.69
CA PRO A 109 1.18 31.53 -0.30
C PRO A 109 2.67 31.21 -0.21
N LYS A 110 3.15 30.73 0.96
CA LYS A 110 4.55 30.33 1.16
C LYS A 110 4.78 28.82 1.12
N GLY A 111 3.74 28.02 1.28
CA GLY A 111 3.83 26.56 1.40
C GLY A 111 3.22 25.78 0.23
N TRP A 112 2.58 26.48 -0.70
CA TRP A 112 1.84 25.86 -1.80
C TRP A 112 2.68 24.92 -2.68
N TYR A 113 3.95 25.27 -2.92
CA TYR A 113 4.81 24.48 -3.79
C TYR A 113 5.13 23.10 -3.18
N TRP A 114 5.18 22.98 -1.84
CA TRP A 114 5.34 21.68 -1.18
C TRP A 114 4.15 20.78 -1.48
N PHE A 115 2.93 21.32 -1.42
CA PHE A 115 1.73 20.57 -1.77
C PHE A 115 1.75 20.12 -3.23
N THR A 116 2.08 21.01 -4.17
CA THR A 116 2.22 20.68 -5.59
C THR A 116 3.26 19.57 -5.82
N ILE A 117 4.43 19.67 -5.19
CA ILE A 117 5.47 18.64 -5.27
C ILE A 117 4.94 17.30 -4.72
N GLY A 118 4.22 17.32 -3.61
CA GLY A 118 3.62 16.13 -3.01
C GLY A 118 2.62 15.44 -3.95
N MET A 119 1.72 16.21 -4.57
CA MET A 119 0.72 15.71 -5.53
C MET A 119 1.35 15.17 -6.83
N VAL A 120 2.42 15.81 -7.32
CA VAL A 120 3.14 15.31 -8.50
C VAL A 120 3.93 14.05 -8.16
N LEU A 121 4.57 14.01 -6.98
CA LEU A 121 5.33 12.84 -6.54
C LEU A 121 4.42 11.64 -6.27
N SER A 122 3.25 11.86 -5.67
CA SER A 122 2.28 10.79 -5.40
C SER A 122 1.86 10.08 -6.68
N PHE A 123 1.67 10.80 -7.79
CA PHE A 123 1.42 10.21 -9.10
C PHE A 123 2.47 9.16 -9.50
N PHE A 124 3.76 9.50 -9.38
CA PHE A 124 4.84 8.58 -9.73
C PHE A 124 4.95 7.39 -8.77
N VAL A 125 4.70 7.62 -7.48
CA VAL A 125 4.69 6.57 -6.45
C VAL A 125 3.51 5.62 -6.66
N GLU A 126 2.35 6.11 -7.07
CA GLU A 126 1.15 5.30 -7.18
C GLU A 126 1.15 4.40 -8.42
N ILE A 127 1.74 4.80 -9.55
CA ILE A 127 1.76 4.00 -10.79
C ILE A 127 2.22 2.53 -10.58
N PRO A 128 3.38 2.24 -9.95
CA PRO A 128 3.80 0.87 -9.68
C PRO A 128 2.81 0.09 -8.80
N LEU A 129 2.12 0.77 -7.87
CA LEU A 129 1.12 0.16 -6.99
C LEU A 129 -0.15 -0.20 -7.76
N LEU A 130 -0.66 0.70 -8.60
CA LEU A 130 -1.79 0.44 -9.49
C LEU A 130 -1.51 -0.78 -10.38
N MET A 131 -0.32 -0.81 -10.98
CA MET A 131 0.09 -1.91 -11.82
C MET A 131 0.23 -3.19 -11.00
N TYR A 132 0.80 -3.15 -9.80
CA TYR A 132 0.87 -4.30 -8.90
C TYR A 132 -0.52 -4.86 -8.60
N VAL A 133 -1.47 -4.02 -8.21
CA VAL A 133 -2.85 -4.42 -7.92
C VAL A 133 -3.51 -5.05 -9.15
N TYR A 134 -3.35 -4.44 -10.33
CA TYR A 134 -3.84 -5.02 -11.58
C TYR A 134 -3.26 -6.41 -11.85
N GLN A 135 -1.94 -6.60 -11.67
CA GLN A 135 -1.30 -7.90 -11.86
C GLN A 135 -1.89 -8.98 -10.94
N ARG A 136 -2.38 -8.61 -9.74
CA ARG A 136 -3.03 -9.54 -8.80
C ARG A 136 -4.47 -9.82 -9.18
N LEU A 137 -5.25 -8.78 -9.39
CA LEU A 137 -6.69 -8.90 -9.58
C LEU A 137 -7.08 -9.46 -10.95
N LYS A 138 -6.23 -9.32 -11.98
CA LYS A 138 -6.50 -9.90 -13.31
C LYS A 138 -6.64 -11.42 -13.32
N HIS A 139 -6.16 -12.09 -12.27
CA HIS A 139 -6.29 -13.54 -12.11
C HIS A 139 -7.66 -13.95 -11.55
N VAL A 140 -8.40 -13.02 -10.96
CA VAL A 140 -9.78 -13.22 -10.51
C VAL A 140 -10.74 -12.97 -11.67
N ASP A 141 -10.71 -11.75 -12.23
CA ASP A 141 -11.44 -11.39 -13.45
C ASP A 141 -10.64 -10.35 -14.24
N LEU A 142 -10.20 -10.70 -15.45
CA LEU A 142 -9.39 -9.83 -16.31
C LEU A 142 -10.15 -8.57 -16.76
N LYS A 143 -11.44 -8.69 -17.08
CA LYS A 143 -12.23 -7.57 -17.60
C LYS A 143 -12.44 -6.54 -16.50
N LEU A 144 -12.90 -7.00 -15.34
CA LEU A 144 -13.19 -6.12 -14.21
C LEU A 144 -11.91 -5.51 -13.64
N ALA A 145 -10.79 -6.25 -13.63
CA ALA A 145 -9.48 -5.70 -13.26
C ALA A 145 -8.98 -4.62 -14.25
N LYS A 146 -9.23 -4.77 -15.57
CA LYS A 146 -8.91 -3.73 -16.55
C LYS A 146 -9.75 -2.48 -16.34
N VAL A 147 -11.06 -2.63 -16.09
CA VAL A 147 -11.95 -1.50 -15.81
C VAL A 147 -11.49 -0.77 -14.55
N SER A 148 -11.18 -1.50 -13.48
CA SER A 148 -10.61 -0.91 -12.26
C SER A 148 -9.32 -0.15 -12.53
N LEU A 149 -8.39 -0.74 -13.28
CA LEU A 149 -7.12 -0.09 -13.64
C LEU A 149 -7.34 1.22 -14.41
N VAL A 150 -8.29 1.26 -15.35
CA VAL A 150 -8.59 2.48 -16.13
C VAL A 150 -9.08 3.58 -15.19
N PHE A 151 -10.08 3.31 -14.35
CA PHE A 151 -10.60 4.30 -13.40
C PHE A 151 -9.51 4.74 -12.42
N TRP A 152 -8.74 3.80 -11.86
CA TRP A 152 -7.67 4.17 -10.94
C TRP A 152 -6.61 5.05 -11.60
N PHE A 153 -6.18 4.67 -12.81
CA PHE A 153 -5.20 5.44 -13.57
C PHE A 153 -5.71 6.84 -13.93
N MET A 154 -7.00 6.96 -14.30
CA MET A 154 -7.64 8.26 -14.49
C MET A 154 -7.60 9.11 -13.21
N GLY A 155 -7.87 8.50 -12.05
CA GLY A 155 -7.78 9.18 -10.75
C GLY A 155 -6.38 9.70 -10.46
N VAL A 156 -5.36 8.86 -10.67
CA VAL A 156 -3.95 9.22 -10.45
C VAL A 156 -3.50 10.31 -11.42
N CYS A 157 -3.88 10.24 -12.70
CA CYS A 157 -3.62 11.31 -13.67
C CYS A 157 -4.33 12.62 -13.28
N ALA A 158 -5.58 12.56 -12.83
CA ALA A 158 -6.31 13.74 -12.37
C ALA A 158 -5.65 14.35 -11.11
N GLN A 159 -5.16 13.53 -10.18
CA GLN A 159 -4.40 13.96 -9.01
C GLN A 159 -3.10 14.68 -9.38
N PHE A 160 -2.37 14.18 -10.38
CA PHE A 160 -1.22 14.90 -10.94
C PHE A 160 -1.63 16.30 -11.43
N LEU A 161 -2.77 16.39 -12.14
CA LEU A 161 -3.29 17.67 -12.62
C LEU A 161 -3.74 18.58 -11.47
N VAL A 162 -4.26 18.06 -10.36
CA VAL A 162 -4.54 18.85 -9.14
C VAL A 162 -3.26 19.52 -8.63
N GLY A 163 -2.12 18.82 -8.69
CA GLY A 163 -0.81 19.40 -8.36
C GLY A 163 -0.38 20.52 -9.32
N CYS A 164 -0.60 20.32 -10.62
CA CYS A 164 -0.26 21.29 -11.67
C CYS A 164 -1.18 22.52 -11.70
N PHE A 165 -2.44 22.37 -11.29
CA PHE A 165 -3.45 23.41 -11.23
C PHE A 165 -3.90 23.59 -9.79
N PRO A 166 -3.11 24.27 -8.95
CA PRO A 166 -3.50 24.51 -7.56
C PRO A 166 -4.75 25.37 -7.46
N ASP A 167 -5.41 25.32 -6.30
CA ASP A 167 -6.66 26.04 -6.05
C ASP A 167 -6.37 27.53 -5.80
N ALA A 168 -6.18 28.31 -6.86
CA ALA A 168 -5.86 29.73 -6.79
C ALA A 168 -6.79 30.59 -7.65
N ASN A 169 -7.02 31.83 -7.24
CA ASN A 169 -7.93 32.75 -7.93
C ASN A 169 -7.31 33.44 -9.16
N SER A 170 -6.03 33.19 -9.42
CA SER A 170 -5.32 33.75 -10.59
C SER A 170 -5.92 33.27 -11.91
N ILE A 171 -5.98 34.17 -12.91
CA ILE A 171 -6.51 33.89 -14.25
C ILE A 171 -5.45 33.15 -15.07
N ILE A 172 -5.82 32.04 -15.71
CA ILE A 172 -4.95 31.30 -16.65
C ILE A 172 -5.10 31.86 -18.06
N PHE A 173 -6.34 31.85 -18.56
CA PHE A 173 -6.66 32.24 -19.93
C PHE A 173 -8.08 32.80 -20.00
N GLY A 174 -8.24 33.98 -20.59
CA GLY A 174 -9.53 34.64 -20.70
C GLY A 174 -10.18 34.90 -19.33
N LYS A 175 -11.30 34.22 -19.05
CA LYS A 175 -12.03 34.29 -17.77
C LYS A 175 -11.81 33.06 -16.87
N THR A 176 -11.04 32.07 -17.33
CA THR A 176 -10.81 30.82 -16.60
C THR A 176 -9.73 31.02 -15.54
N LYS A 177 -10.06 30.68 -14.28
CA LYS A 177 -9.15 30.70 -13.14
C LYS A 177 -8.47 29.35 -12.93
N PHE A 178 -7.35 29.34 -12.21
CA PHE A 178 -6.74 28.10 -11.73
C PHE A 178 -7.71 27.24 -10.90
N SER A 179 -8.47 27.87 -10.01
CA SER A 179 -9.51 27.20 -9.20
C SER A 179 -10.57 26.48 -10.05
N ASP A 180 -10.96 27.03 -11.21
CA ASP A 180 -11.97 26.39 -12.08
C ASP A 180 -11.46 25.03 -12.60
N ILE A 181 -10.21 25.01 -13.08
CA ILE A 181 -9.56 23.76 -13.55
C ILE A 181 -9.33 22.83 -12.36
N HIS A 182 -8.79 23.35 -11.25
CA HIS A 182 -8.55 22.60 -10.02
C HIS A 182 -9.79 21.82 -9.57
N ASN A 183 -10.93 22.49 -9.49
CA ASN A 183 -12.18 21.89 -9.04
C ASN A 183 -12.62 20.76 -9.96
N ILE A 184 -12.51 20.93 -11.28
CA ILE A 184 -12.83 19.89 -12.27
C ILE A 184 -11.93 18.67 -12.08
N VAL A 185 -10.61 18.86 -11.98
CA VAL A 185 -9.67 17.74 -11.85
C VAL A 185 -9.72 17.09 -10.46
N ALA A 186 -10.03 17.84 -9.41
CA ALA A 186 -10.27 17.30 -8.07
C ALA A 186 -11.51 16.39 -8.05
N ILE A 187 -12.62 16.85 -8.64
CA ILE A 187 -13.84 16.04 -8.79
C ILE A 187 -13.55 14.78 -9.60
N ALA A 188 -12.82 14.91 -10.72
CA ALA A 188 -12.43 13.76 -11.53
C ALA A 188 -11.56 12.76 -10.76
N THR A 189 -10.65 13.23 -9.91
CA THR A 189 -9.83 12.40 -9.01
C THR A 189 -10.73 11.60 -8.06
N PHE A 190 -11.62 12.27 -7.34
CA PHE A 190 -12.53 11.62 -6.41
C PHE A 190 -13.42 10.61 -7.12
N LEU A 191 -14.17 11.00 -8.17
CA LEU A 191 -15.07 10.09 -8.88
C LEU A 191 -14.36 8.83 -9.41
N SER A 192 -13.16 9.01 -9.95
CA SER A 192 -12.38 7.90 -10.49
C SER A 192 -11.95 6.90 -9.40
N LEU A 193 -11.44 7.39 -8.27
CA LEU A 193 -11.06 6.55 -7.12
C LEU A 193 -12.30 5.92 -6.45
N LEU A 194 -13.38 6.69 -6.32
CA LEU A 194 -14.68 6.27 -5.80
C LEU A 194 -15.30 5.12 -6.61
N VAL A 195 -15.08 5.09 -7.93
CA VAL A 195 -15.55 3.99 -8.78
C VAL A 195 -14.59 2.80 -8.72
N SER A 196 -13.28 3.03 -8.68
CA SER A 196 -12.28 1.95 -8.64
C SER A 196 -12.36 1.12 -7.36
N ALA A 197 -12.52 1.74 -6.18
CA ALA A 197 -12.52 1.03 -4.90
C ALA A 197 -13.66 -0.03 -4.78
N PRO A 198 -14.93 0.28 -5.10
CA PRO A 198 -16.01 -0.70 -5.16
C PRO A 198 -15.78 -1.79 -6.20
N ILE A 199 -15.18 -1.48 -7.35
CA ILE A 199 -14.83 -2.50 -8.35
C ILE A 199 -13.79 -3.48 -7.78
N ASN A 200 -12.76 -2.97 -7.09
CA ASN A 200 -11.80 -3.81 -6.36
C ASN A 200 -12.50 -4.65 -5.28
N GLY A 201 -13.49 -4.09 -4.59
CA GLY A 201 -14.32 -4.83 -3.64
C GLY A 201 -15.17 -5.91 -4.27
N ALA A 202 -15.76 -5.64 -5.43
CA ALA A 202 -16.52 -6.62 -6.19
C ALA A 202 -15.62 -7.79 -6.63
N LEU A 203 -14.39 -7.50 -7.09
CA LEU A 203 -13.39 -8.53 -7.40
C LEU A 203 -13.06 -9.41 -6.18
N VAL A 204 -12.90 -8.80 -5.00
CA VAL A 204 -12.61 -9.52 -3.75
C VAL A 204 -13.78 -10.39 -3.32
N ALA A 205 -15.00 -9.86 -3.41
CA ALA A 205 -16.22 -10.60 -3.12
C ALA A 205 -16.45 -11.75 -4.12
N TYR A 206 -16.12 -11.54 -5.40
CA TYR A 206 -16.24 -12.54 -6.46
C TYR A 206 -15.30 -13.73 -6.28
N ASP A 207 -14.11 -13.54 -5.71
CA ASP A 207 -13.17 -14.63 -5.39
C ASP A 207 -13.66 -15.53 -4.23
N ARG A 208 -14.51 -15.02 -3.32
CA ARG A 208 -14.96 -15.74 -2.10
C ARG A 208 -15.68 -17.08 -2.33
N PRO A 209 -16.72 -17.20 -3.17
CA PRO A 209 -17.47 -18.45 -3.34
C PRO A 209 -16.65 -19.58 -3.98
N GLY A 210 -15.35 -19.36 -4.25
CA GLY A 210 -14.52 -20.27 -5.00
C GLY A 210 -15.01 -20.37 -6.44
N SER A 211 -15.54 -19.29 -7.02
CA SER A 211 -15.87 -19.22 -8.46
C SER A 211 -14.64 -19.50 -9.34
N CYS A 212 -13.43 -19.30 -8.81
CA CYS A 212 -12.15 -19.77 -9.37
C CYS A 212 -11.98 -21.31 -9.37
N LYS A 213 -12.97 -22.09 -8.92
CA LYS A 213 -12.99 -23.57 -8.97
C LYS A 213 -12.80 -24.12 -10.37
N LYS A 214 -13.13 -23.35 -11.43
CA LYS A 214 -12.85 -23.75 -12.82
C LYS A 214 -11.36 -24.01 -13.10
N ILE A 215 -10.45 -23.54 -12.25
CA ILE A 215 -8.99 -23.75 -12.40
C ILE A 215 -8.43 -24.64 -11.26
N GLY A 216 -9.28 -25.22 -10.41
CA GLY A 216 -8.83 -26.05 -9.28
C GLY A 216 -8.00 -25.29 -8.24
N LYS A 217 -8.00 -23.95 -8.28
CA LYS A 217 -7.26 -23.09 -7.36
C LYS A 217 -8.16 -22.71 -6.19
N LYS A 218 -7.64 -22.86 -4.97
CA LYS A 218 -8.23 -22.27 -3.76
C LYS A 218 -8.29 -20.74 -3.92
N ASN A 219 -9.18 -20.10 -3.15
CA ASN A 219 -9.32 -18.65 -3.09
C ASN A 219 -7.95 -17.97 -3.09
N MET A 220 -7.76 -17.05 -4.02
CA MET A 220 -6.46 -16.42 -4.22
C MET A 220 -6.24 -15.31 -3.19
N LEU A 221 -7.29 -14.65 -2.72
CA LEU A 221 -7.19 -13.45 -1.90
C LEU A 221 -7.32 -13.73 -0.40
N ASN A 222 -6.63 -12.94 0.42
CA ASN A 222 -6.87 -12.91 1.87
C ASN A 222 -8.09 -12.04 2.17
N HIS A 223 -9.28 -12.63 2.14
CA HIS A 223 -10.54 -11.90 2.24
C HIS A 223 -10.64 -11.06 3.52
N ARG A 224 -10.30 -11.61 4.69
CA ARG A 224 -10.48 -10.92 5.98
C ARG A 224 -9.85 -9.53 6.03
N HIS A 225 -8.60 -9.40 5.59
CA HIS A 225 -7.91 -8.10 5.61
C HIS A 225 -8.39 -7.19 4.50
N THR A 226 -8.68 -7.76 3.34
CA THR A 226 -9.12 -7.00 2.17
C THR A 226 -10.50 -6.38 2.40
N ASP A 227 -11.39 -7.11 3.08
CA ASP A 227 -12.74 -6.68 3.44
C ASP A 227 -12.75 -5.49 4.39
N ILE A 228 -11.86 -5.51 5.40
CA ILE A 228 -11.72 -4.38 6.34
C ILE A 228 -11.25 -3.14 5.59
N CYS A 229 -10.25 -3.29 4.72
CA CYS A 229 -9.68 -2.20 3.94
C CYS A 229 -10.73 -1.55 3.01
N ILE A 230 -11.49 -2.37 2.27
CA ILE A 230 -12.57 -1.88 1.40
C ILE A 230 -13.73 -1.29 2.20
N GLY A 231 -14.13 -1.96 3.29
CA GLY A 231 -15.22 -1.53 4.15
C GLY A 231 -14.95 -0.14 4.72
N LEU A 232 -13.72 0.09 5.21
CA LEU A 232 -13.32 1.39 5.74
C LEU A 232 -13.44 2.51 4.69
N VAL A 233 -13.01 2.26 3.45
CA VAL A 233 -13.17 3.23 2.34
C VAL A 233 -14.64 3.50 2.04
N ILE A 234 -15.42 2.46 1.77
CA ILE A 234 -16.84 2.60 1.43
C ILE A 234 -17.58 3.32 2.55
N THR A 235 -17.33 2.98 3.82
CA THR A 235 -17.94 3.64 4.97
C THR A 235 -17.58 5.13 5.02
N SER A 236 -16.30 5.49 4.86
CA SER A 236 -15.89 6.91 4.87
C SER A 236 -16.60 7.73 3.78
N ILE A 237 -16.75 7.15 2.59
CA ILE A 237 -17.42 7.76 1.44
C ILE A 237 -18.90 7.92 1.73
N CYS A 238 -19.57 6.85 2.16
CA CYS A 238 -21.00 6.87 2.45
C CYS A 238 -21.34 7.91 3.51
N ILE A 239 -20.56 7.99 4.59
CA ILE A 239 -20.76 8.98 5.65
C ILE A 239 -20.58 10.41 5.10
N SER A 240 -19.53 10.65 4.31
CA SER A 240 -19.27 11.96 3.70
C SER A 240 -20.42 12.41 2.79
N VAL A 241 -20.95 11.49 1.97
CA VAL A 241 -22.10 11.74 1.09
C VAL A 241 -23.37 12.00 1.90
N ILE A 242 -23.66 11.17 2.91
CA ILE A 242 -24.83 11.33 3.78
C ILE A 242 -24.81 12.69 4.47
N PHE A 243 -23.67 13.07 5.05
CA PHE A 243 -23.54 14.36 5.73
C PHE A 243 -23.60 15.54 4.76
N SER A 244 -23.04 15.41 3.56
CA SER A 244 -23.19 16.42 2.51
C SER A 244 -24.65 16.62 2.11
N ILE A 245 -25.43 15.53 1.96
CA ILE A 245 -26.86 15.58 1.63
C ILE A 245 -27.66 16.19 2.78
N LEU A 246 -27.46 15.70 4.02
CA LEU A 246 -28.17 16.21 5.20
C LEU A 246 -27.91 17.70 5.40
N TRP A 247 -26.68 18.16 5.14
CA TRP A 247 -26.34 19.55 5.24
C TRP A 247 -27.09 20.45 4.25
N GLN A 248 -27.35 19.97 3.03
CA GLN A 248 -28.19 20.70 2.05
C GLN A 248 -29.64 20.88 2.54
N VAL A 249 -30.13 20.03 3.45
CA VAL A 249 -31.46 20.16 4.05
C VAL A 249 -31.44 21.07 5.29
N VAL A 250 -30.39 20.98 6.10
CA VAL A 250 -30.26 21.76 7.36
C VAL A 250 -29.96 23.23 7.06
N TYR A 251 -29.10 23.51 6.09
CA TYR A 251 -28.63 24.87 5.82
C TYR A 251 -29.75 25.89 5.54
N PRO A 252 -30.73 25.62 4.64
CA PRO A 252 -31.82 26.57 4.38
C PRO A 252 -32.63 26.92 5.64
N ILE A 253 -32.81 25.95 6.55
CA ILE A 253 -33.53 26.15 7.82
C ILE A 253 -32.74 27.08 8.75
N MET A 254 -31.42 26.91 8.82
CA MET A 254 -30.54 27.80 9.60
C MET A 254 -30.54 29.21 9.01
N TYR A 255 -30.35 29.33 7.71
CA TYR A 255 -30.34 30.62 7.01
C TYR A 255 -31.67 31.39 7.16
N ALA A 256 -32.81 30.68 7.16
CA ALA A 256 -34.11 31.30 7.39
C ALA A 256 -34.28 31.86 8.81
N LYS A 257 -33.60 31.27 9.81
CA LYS A 257 -33.60 31.75 11.20
C LYS A 257 -32.64 32.90 11.43
N ASP A 258 -31.49 32.86 10.77
CA ASP A 258 -30.46 33.87 10.87
C ASP A 258 -29.81 34.09 9.49
N PRO A 259 -30.27 35.10 8.73
CA PRO A 259 -29.71 35.44 7.43
C PRO A 259 -28.27 35.97 7.48
N SER A 260 -27.71 36.21 8.68
CA SER A 260 -26.28 36.56 8.83
C SER A 260 -25.37 35.34 8.70
N ILE A 261 -25.92 34.12 8.80
CA ILE A 261 -25.23 32.89 8.47
C ILE A 261 -24.81 32.98 7.00
N GLY A 262 -23.50 32.88 6.75
CA GLY A 262 -22.93 32.98 5.41
C GLY A 262 -23.34 31.81 4.51
N SER A 263 -22.50 31.48 3.52
CA SER A 263 -22.75 30.33 2.64
C SER A 263 -22.94 29.03 3.40
N ASN A 264 -23.60 28.05 2.76
CA ASN A 264 -23.72 26.67 3.27
C ASN A 264 -22.38 26.09 3.71
N TRP A 265 -21.31 26.40 3.00
CA TRP A 265 -19.96 26.02 3.36
C TRP A 265 -19.49 26.64 4.68
N SER A 266 -19.67 27.96 4.83
CA SER A 266 -19.21 28.68 6.02
C SER A 266 -20.02 28.36 7.28
N ALA A 267 -21.31 28.11 7.12
CA ALA A 267 -22.23 27.77 8.20
C ALA A 267 -21.92 26.40 8.84
N ALA A 268 -21.30 25.50 8.09
CA ALA A 268 -20.93 24.15 8.57
C ALA A 268 -19.59 24.12 9.31
N MET A 269 -18.78 25.18 9.17
CA MET A 269 -17.43 25.21 9.71
C MET A 269 -17.45 24.96 11.22
N ASN A 270 -16.44 24.24 11.72
CA ASN A 270 -16.33 23.83 13.12
C ASN A 270 -17.42 22.86 13.63
N THR A 271 -18.24 22.29 12.74
CA THR A 271 -19.18 21.21 13.09
C THR A 271 -18.78 19.90 12.41
N ILE A 272 -19.38 18.79 12.86
CA ILE A 272 -19.24 17.48 12.20
C ILE A 272 -19.80 17.46 10.77
N TRP A 273 -20.52 18.50 10.34
CA TRP A 273 -21.10 18.64 9.00
C TRP A 273 -20.17 19.41 8.05
N SER A 274 -19.03 19.89 8.55
CA SER A 274 -18.06 20.64 7.75
C SER A 274 -17.58 19.83 6.56
N PHE A 275 -17.75 20.34 5.34
CA PHE A 275 -17.19 19.72 4.14
C PHE A 275 -15.66 19.57 4.25
N PRO A 276 -14.89 20.60 4.67
CA PRO A 276 -13.45 20.45 4.94
C PRO A 276 -13.09 19.21 5.75
N LEU A 277 -13.86 18.89 6.80
CA LEU A 277 -13.60 17.72 7.64
C LEU A 277 -13.71 16.43 6.81
N TRP A 278 -14.82 16.25 6.09
CA TRP A 278 -15.08 15.02 5.34
C TRP A 278 -14.18 14.86 4.13
N GLU A 279 -13.85 15.95 3.44
CA GLU A 279 -12.86 15.93 2.37
C GLU A 279 -11.51 15.43 2.90
N ASN A 280 -11.01 15.98 4.02
CA ASN A 280 -9.78 15.50 4.66
C ASN A 280 -9.90 14.01 5.03
N VAL A 281 -10.97 13.60 5.72
CA VAL A 281 -11.19 12.20 6.14
C VAL A 281 -11.18 11.24 4.94
N VAL A 282 -11.84 11.60 3.85
CA VAL A 282 -11.87 10.78 2.62
C VAL A 282 -10.48 10.70 2.00
N ILE A 283 -9.73 11.81 1.91
CA ILE A 283 -8.36 11.81 1.39
C ILE A 283 -7.45 10.90 2.23
N PHE A 284 -7.45 11.04 3.56
CA PHE A 284 -6.67 10.18 4.46
C PHE A 284 -7.04 8.70 4.28
N THR A 285 -8.33 8.42 4.18
CA THR A 285 -8.84 7.06 4.02
C THR A 285 -8.44 6.45 2.66
N LEU A 286 -8.50 7.23 1.59
CA LEU A 286 -8.07 6.80 0.26
C LEU A 286 -6.55 6.54 0.23
N TYR A 287 -5.74 7.38 0.86
CA TYR A 287 -4.30 7.14 1.02
C TYR A 287 -4.00 5.87 1.81
N LEU A 288 -4.71 5.66 2.93
CA LEU A 288 -4.56 4.43 3.70
C LEU A 288 -4.92 3.20 2.86
N TYR A 289 -5.98 3.29 2.06
CA TYR A 289 -6.39 2.23 1.14
C TYR A 289 -5.35 1.94 0.06
N LEU A 290 -4.77 2.98 -0.56
CA LEU A 290 -3.75 2.87 -1.60
C LEU A 290 -2.54 2.03 -1.14
N ILE A 291 -2.23 2.06 0.16
CA ILE A 291 -1.10 1.35 0.74
C ILE A 291 -1.50 0.00 1.33
N TRP A 292 -2.60 -0.01 2.09
CA TRP A 292 -3.05 -1.21 2.76
C TRP A 292 -3.58 -2.24 1.77
N PHE A 293 -4.36 -1.84 0.78
CA PHE A 293 -4.96 -2.79 -0.17
C PHE A 293 -3.92 -3.66 -0.90
N PRO A 294 -2.83 -3.12 -1.47
CA PRO A 294 -1.74 -3.95 -2.00
C PRO A 294 -1.16 -4.98 -1.02
N PHE A 295 -1.10 -4.68 0.29
CA PHE A 295 -0.60 -5.61 1.32
C PHE A 295 -1.54 -6.78 1.60
N THR A 296 -2.84 -6.63 1.33
CA THR A 296 -3.80 -7.71 1.55
C THR A 296 -3.89 -8.66 0.34
N LEU A 297 -3.28 -8.28 -0.78
CA LEU A 297 -3.24 -9.11 -1.99
C LEU A 297 -2.19 -10.22 -1.89
N PRO A 298 -2.45 -11.40 -2.45
CA PRO A 298 -1.58 -12.57 -2.37
C PRO A 298 -0.23 -12.35 -3.06
N ARG A 299 0.81 -13.02 -2.56
CA ARG A 299 2.16 -12.92 -3.09
C ARG A 299 2.27 -13.79 -4.35
N ARG A 300 3.12 -13.37 -5.31
CA ARG A 300 3.29 -14.09 -6.60
C ARG A 300 3.78 -15.52 -6.41
N THR A 301 4.51 -15.76 -5.33
CA THR A 301 5.03 -17.08 -4.94
C THR A 301 3.94 -18.06 -4.53
N ASP A 302 2.74 -17.58 -4.21
CA ASP A 302 1.67 -18.40 -3.62
C ASP A 302 0.86 -19.15 -4.71
N GLY A 303 1.15 -18.84 -5.99
CA GLY A 303 0.59 -19.52 -7.16
C GLY A 303 1.26 -20.86 -7.50
N ILE A 304 2.38 -21.20 -6.84
CA ILE A 304 2.89 -22.58 -6.85
C ILE A 304 2.11 -23.34 -5.79
N CYS A 305 1.30 -24.30 -6.23
CA CYS A 305 0.48 -25.13 -5.34
C CYS A 305 1.31 -25.59 -4.12
N PRO A 306 0.89 -25.29 -2.88
CA PRO A 306 1.66 -25.61 -1.66
C PRO A 306 2.04 -27.08 -1.54
N LYS A 307 1.35 -27.98 -2.26
CA LYS A 307 1.65 -29.42 -2.30
C LYS A 307 3.08 -29.73 -2.77
N GLN A 308 3.75 -28.87 -3.54
CA GLN A 308 5.15 -29.09 -3.97
C GLN A 308 6.20 -28.45 -3.06
N ARG A 309 5.84 -27.45 -2.24
CA ARG A 309 6.78 -26.76 -1.34
C ARG A 309 6.85 -27.39 0.05
N LEU A 310 5.77 -28.05 0.47
CA LEU A 310 5.68 -28.73 1.75
C LEU A 310 6.45 -30.07 1.81
N SER A 311 6.71 -30.74 0.68
CA SER A 311 7.41 -32.04 0.71
C SER A 311 8.94 -31.93 0.79
N THR A 312 9.53 -30.77 0.49
CA THR A 312 10.99 -30.58 0.50
C THR A 312 11.49 -29.63 1.59
N SER A 313 10.69 -28.66 2.03
CA SER A 313 11.18 -27.62 2.97
C SER A 313 10.84 -27.86 4.45
N PHE A 314 9.85 -28.70 4.78
CA PHE A 314 9.47 -28.95 6.18
C PHE A 314 10.36 -29.97 6.90
N LYS A 315 11.34 -30.57 6.22
CA LYS A 315 12.29 -31.49 6.85
C LYS A 315 13.44 -30.79 7.61
N LYS A 316 13.51 -29.46 7.64
CA LYS A 316 14.67 -28.74 8.22
C LYS A 316 14.38 -27.44 8.97
N ILE A 317 13.14 -27.16 9.39
CA ILE A 317 12.94 -26.15 10.44
C ILE A 317 13.30 -26.85 11.76
N SER A 318 14.52 -26.63 12.25
CA SER A 318 14.97 -27.22 13.51
C SER A 318 14.18 -26.62 14.68
N LEU A 319 13.90 -27.43 15.69
CA LEU A 319 13.26 -26.99 16.96
C LEU A 319 13.92 -25.71 17.52
N THR A 320 15.22 -25.55 17.26
CA THR A 320 16.05 -24.41 17.63
C THR A 320 15.54 -23.07 17.09
N GLN A 321 15.03 -23.03 15.84
CA GLN A 321 14.51 -21.79 15.23
C GLN A 321 13.20 -21.33 15.89
N ILE A 322 12.34 -22.28 16.27
CA ILE A 322 11.09 -21.98 16.98
C ILE A 322 11.39 -21.50 18.40
N GLN A 323 12.37 -22.12 19.07
CA GLN A 323 12.83 -21.69 20.39
C GLN A 323 13.42 -20.27 20.36
N LEU A 324 14.23 -19.94 19.36
CA LEU A 324 14.83 -18.61 19.21
C LEU A 324 13.77 -17.51 18.99
N LYS A 325 12.79 -17.74 18.11
CA LYS A 325 11.67 -16.80 17.90
C LYS A 325 10.84 -16.59 19.17
N THR A 326 10.63 -17.66 19.95
CA THR A 326 9.89 -17.61 21.22
C THR A 326 10.68 -16.89 22.32
N GLN A 327 12.01 -17.03 22.33
CA GLN A 327 12.86 -16.38 23.31
C GLN A 327 12.99 -14.87 23.03
N LEU A 328 13.19 -14.47 21.77
CA LEU A 328 13.26 -13.06 21.36
C LEU A 328 11.96 -12.28 21.67
N SER A 329 10.81 -12.89 21.38
CA SER A 329 9.51 -12.29 21.69
C SER A 329 9.27 -12.10 23.20
N ARG A 330 9.72 -13.06 24.03
CA ARG A 330 9.65 -12.94 25.50
C ARG A 330 10.57 -11.85 26.04
N THR A 331 11.82 -11.78 25.57
CA THR A 331 12.78 -10.76 25.99
C THR A 331 12.28 -9.35 25.60
N TRP A 332 11.70 -9.20 24.42
CA TRP A 332 11.11 -7.93 23.99
C TRP A 332 9.93 -7.49 24.89
N PHE A 333 9.03 -8.42 25.21
CA PHE A 333 7.89 -8.13 26.09
C PHE A 333 8.33 -7.71 27.50
N GLN A 334 9.44 -8.27 28.00
CA GLN A 334 10.03 -7.89 29.28
C GLN A 334 10.65 -6.48 29.22
N ILE A 335 11.30 -6.11 28.12
CA ILE A 335 11.88 -4.76 27.93
C ILE A 335 10.76 -3.71 27.88
N LEU A 336 9.68 -3.95 27.13
CA LEU A 336 8.54 -3.04 27.05
C LEU A 336 7.81 -2.85 28.39
N ASN A 337 7.68 -3.92 29.19
CA ASN A 337 7.03 -3.84 30.51
C ASN A 337 7.94 -3.24 31.60
N SER A 338 9.24 -3.13 31.37
CA SER A 338 10.12 -2.39 32.26
C SER A 338 9.91 -0.89 32.03
N LYS A 339 9.41 -0.15 33.03
CA LYS A 339 9.15 1.31 32.98
C LYS A 339 10.41 2.18 32.72
N LYS A 340 11.53 1.56 32.34
CA LYS A 340 12.78 2.20 31.94
C LYS A 340 13.32 1.43 30.74
N VAL A 341 12.93 1.83 29.54
CA VAL A 341 13.56 1.33 28.31
C VAL A 341 14.99 1.87 28.30
N ASN A 342 15.94 1.05 28.74
CA ASN A 342 17.36 1.37 28.65
C ASN A 342 17.76 1.24 27.17
N VAL A 343 18.00 2.38 26.52
CA VAL A 343 18.41 2.49 25.10
C VAL A 343 19.59 1.55 24.77
N ARG A 344 20.48 1.31 25.72
CA ARG A 344 21.61 0.39 25.58
C ARG A 344 21.17 -1.08 25.43
N ASN A 345 20.11 -1.49 26.13
CA ASN A 345 19.56 -2.85 26.03
C ASN A 345 18.81 -3.06 24.70
N ALA A 346 18.15 -2.01 24.19
CA ALA A 346 17.52 -2.04 22.87
C ALA A 346 18.58 -2.11 21.74
N ALA A 347 19.69 -1.37 21.88
CA ALA A 347 20.82 -1.41 20.95
C ALA A 347 21.51 -2.78 20.92
N ASN A 348 21.81 -3.37 22.08
CA ASN A 348 22.42 -4.71 22.16
C ASN A 348 21.49 -5.80 21.59
N LEU A 349 20.18 -5.65 21.74
CA LEU A 349 19.21 -6.57 21.14
C LEU A 349 19.17 -6.43 19.62
N LEU A 350 19.25 -5.21 19.09
CA LEU A 350 19.33 -4.96 17.65
C LEU A 350 20.63 -5.52 17.04
N GLU A 351 21.74 -5.44 17.77
CA GLU A 351 23.03 -6.03 17.38
C GLU A 351 22.92 -7.57 17.30
N HIS A 352 22.33 -8.20 18.32
CA HIS A 352 22.12 -9.66 18.34
C HIS A 352 21.11 -10.15 17.27
N ILE A 353 20.15 -9.30 16.92
CA ILE A 353 19.19 -9.53 15.83
C ILE A 353 19.90 -9.39 14.47
N SER A 354 20.91 -8.50 14.33
CA SER A 354 21.63 -8.29 13.07
C SER A 354 22.49 -9.48 12.62
N ASP A 355 22.87 -10.36 13.56
CA ASP A 355 23.64 -11.58 13.30
C ASP A 355 22.78 -12.77 12.79
N CYS A 356 21.45 -12.62 12.66
CA CYS A 356 20.56 -13.67 12.17
C CYS A 356 20.38 -13.61 10.64
N GLU A 357 20.83 -14.64 9.91
CA GLU A 357 20.88 -14.71 8.43
C GLU A 357 19.50 -14.66 7.69
N GLU A 358 18.35 -14.71 8.36
CA GLU A 358 17.04 -14.56 7.69
C GLU A 358 16.43 -13.16 7.90
N VAL A 359 16.78 -12.27 6.97
CA VAL A 359 16.57 -10.80 6.95
C VAL A 359 15.10 -10.36 6.73
N GLU A 360 14.20 -11.24 6.28
CA GLU A 360 12.90 -10.81 5.71
C GLU A 360 11.80 -10.49 6.74
N ASP A 361 11.71 -11.22 7.86
CA ASP A 361 10.77 -10.91 8.95
C ASP A 361 11.34 -9.81 9.89
N LEU A 362 12.67 -9.64 9.88
CA LEU A 362 13.42 -8.76 10.76
C LEU A 362 13.31 -7.28 10.38
N LEU A 363 13.32 -6.95 9.08
CA LEU A 363 13.26 -5.54 8.63
C LEU A 363 11.93 -4.88 8.97
N SER A 364 10.83 -5.63 8.92
CA SER A 364 9.52 -5.13 9.36
C SER A 364 9.49 -4.90 10.87
N TYR A 365 10.19 -5.75 11.63
CA TYR A 365 10.32 -5.62 13.08
C TYR A 365 11.23 -4.45 13.46
N GLN A 366 12.38 -4.29 12.79
CA GLN A 366 13.32 -3.17 12.98
C GLN A 366 12.66 -1.83 12.64
N ALA A 367 11.88 -1.75 11.55
CA ALA A 367 11.14 -0.55 11.20
C ALA A 367 10.11 -0.16 12.27
N VAL A 368 9.35 -1.14 12.79
CA VAL A 368 8.39 -0.92 13.89
C VAL A 368 9.12 -0.47 15.15
N VAL A 369 10.24 -1.10 15.52
CA VAL A 369 11.06 -0.72 16.68
C VAL A 369 11.58 0.70 16.57
N VAL A 370 12.14 1.08 15.41
CA VAL A 370 12.65 2.44 15.17
C VAL A 370 11.52 3.48 15.22
N LEU A 371 10.37 3.18 14.62
CA LEU A 371 9.21 4.08 14.65
C LEU A 371 8.63 4.23 16.07
N THR A 372 8.60 3.16 16.86
CA THR A 372 8.17 3.22 18.27
C THR A 372 9.15 4.01 19.13
N ILE A 373 10.46 3.87 18.93
CA ILE A 373 11.48 4.66 19.64
C ILE A 373 11.34 6.15 19.30
N ILE A 374 11.18 6.48 18.01
CA ILE A 374 11.00 7.88 17.57
C ILE A 374 9.73 8.49 18.17
N ALA A 375 8.60 7.76 18.14
CA ALA A 375 7.33 8.22 18.71
C ALA A 375 7.41 8.46 20.23
N GLU A 376 8.06 7.55 20.97
CA GLU A 376 8.23 7.67 22.42
C GLU A 376 9.19 8.81 22.82
N MET A 377 10.24 9.04 22.02
CA MET A 377 11.15 10.17 22.23
C MET A 377 10.48 11.53 21.96
N ILE A 378 9.61 11.61 20.96
CA ILE A 378 8.80 12.81 20.67
C ILE A 378 7.79 13.07 21.80
N ASN A 379 7.12 12.02 22.28
CA ASN A 379 6.11 12.13 23.34
C ASN A 379 6.69 12.57 24.69
N ASN A 380 7.93 12.17 24.99
CA ASN A 380 8.61 12.49 26.25
C ASN A 380 9.39 13.82 26.25
N ASN A 381 9.22 14.66 25.23
CA ASN A 381 9.83 16.01 25.15
C ASN A 381 11.36 16.00 25.35
N GLN A 382 12.03 14.92 24.94
CA GLN A 382 13.48 14.80 25.10
C GLN A 382 14.22 15.76 24.17
N ASN A 383 15.32 16.31 24.67
CA ASN A 383 16.05 17.41 24.06
C ASN A 383 16.54 17.04 22.64
N SER A 384 16.26 17.89 21.65
CA SER A 384 16.47 17.58 20.21
C SER A 384 17.91 17.19 19.85
N ALA A 385 18.89 17.57 20.67
CA ALA A 385 20.30 17.23 20.50
C ALA A 385 20.56 15.72 20.71
N GLU A 386 19.86 15.08 21.64
CA GLU A 386 20.05 13.66 21.97
C GLU A 386 19.38 12.76 20.92
N VAL A 387 18.19 13.16 20.45
CA VAL A 387 17.53 12.55 19.26
C VAL A 387 18.44 12.63 18.03
N LYS A 388 19.04 13.81 17.76
CA LYS A 388 19.97 14.00 16.64
C LYS A 388 21.23 13.16 16.79
N LYS A 389 21.76 12.98 18.01
CA LYS A 389 22.94 12.14 18.26
C LYS A 389 22.62 10.66 18.00
N THR A 390 21.50 10.16 18.52
CA THR A 390 21.05 8.76 18.33
C THR A 390 20.76 8.46 16.86
N LEU A 391 20.08 9.37 16.14
CA LEU A 391 19.88 9.24 14.69
C LEU A 391 21.21 9.22 13.93
N LYS A 392 22.18 10.05 14.33
CA LYS A 392 23.51 10.11 13.71
C LYS A 392 24.34 8.84 13.95
N GLU A 393 24.28 8.27 15.17
CA GLU A 393 24.90 6.97 15.47
C GLU A 393 24.22 5.83 14.71
N PHE A 394 22.89 5.80 14.65
CA PHE A 394 22.15 4.81 13.87
C PHE A 394 22.50 4.88 12.37
N THR A 395 22.56 6.09 11.80
CA THR A 395 22.93 6.32 10.39
C THR A 395 24.38 5.90 10.11
N LYS A 396 25.28 6.10 11.08
CA LYS A 396 26.67 5.65 10.98
C LYS A 396 26.74 4.12 10.96
N ASN A 397 26.04 3.46 11.87
CA ASN A 397 26.03 2.00 11.97
C ASN A 397 25.33 1.34 10.77
N SER A 398 24.29 1.98 10.19
CA SER A 398 23.65 1.50 8.96
C SER A 398 24.56 1.60 7.73
N ASN A 399 25.44 2.61 7.67
CA ASN A 399 26.45 2.73 6.61
C ASN A 399 27.56 1.68 6.77
N GLU A 400 27.91 1.30 8.01
CA GLU A 400 28.83 0.20 8.28
C GLU A 400 28.20 -1.15 7.89
N LEU A 401 26.92 -1.39 8.18
CA LEU A 401 26.14 -2.55 7.72
C LEU A 401 26.07 -2.63 6.18
N TRP A 402 25.90 -1.50 5.50
CA TRP A 402 25.92 -1.43 4.03
C TRP A 402 27.29 -1.83 3.46
N ASN A 403 28.38 -1.40 4.11
CA ASN A 403 29.74 -1.81 3.72
C ASN A 403 30.00 -3.29 3.99
N TRP A 404 29.45 -3.86 5.05
CA TRP A 404 29.49 -5.30 5.32
C TRP A 404 28.76 -6.11 4.24
N GLU A 405 27.58 -5.66 3.79
CA GLU A 405 26.86 -6.31 2.69
C GLU A 405 27.64 -6.28 1.37
N GLN A 406 28.33 -5.17 1.07
CA GLN A 406 29.21 -5.06 -0.11
C GLN A 406 30.46 -5.94 0.01
N THR A 407 31.04 -6.04 1.21
CA THR A 407 32.18 -6.91 1.50
C THR A 407 31.78 -8.38 1.39
N LEU A 408 30.61 -8.77 1.90
CA LEU A 408 30.05 -10.11 1.74
C LEU A 408 29.80 -10.45 0.27
N LYS A 409 29.25 -9.50 -0.51
CA LYS A 409 29.03 -9.66 -1.97
C LYS A 409 30.34 -9.80 -2.76
N GLN A 410 31.44 -9.23 -2.28
CA GLN A 410 32.78 -9.41 -2.86
C GLN A 410 33.41 -10.75 -2.46
N CYS A 411 33.19 -11.24 -1.25
CA CYS A 411 33.66 -12.56 -0.80
C CYS A 411 32.85 -13.73 -1.40
N ILE A 412 31.60 -13.51 -1.81
CA ILE A 412 30.73 -14.51 -2.46
C ILE A 412 30.99 -14.62 -3.98
N LYS A 413 31.64 -13.61 -4.57
CA LYS A 413 32.10 -13.64 -5.97
C LYS A 413 33.45 -14.34 -6.06
#